data_AF-A0A813HPZ3-F1
#
_entry.id   AF-A0A813HPZ3-F1
#
_cell.length_a   1.000
_cell.length_b   1.000
_cell.length_c   1.000
_cell.angle_alpha   90.00
_cell.angle_beta   90.00
_cell.angle_gamma   90.00
#
_symmetry.space_group_name_H-M   'P 1'
#
loop_
_entity.id
_entity.type
_entity.pdbx_description
1 polymer ?
#
loop_
_entity_poly.entity_id
_entity_poly.type
_entity_poly.pdbx_seq_one_letter_code
_entity_poly.pdbx_strand_id
1 'polypeptide(L)'
;MTPRLLLIACVSFLLPDGAAAPYPTSVRGARDRHLRSDDVAENEHAEVPDLTAHAFNHSYFPSLVSVLGPKEISDVTDPKGPIQVYARVGFLLSILISVAFAGCYRATKTWPSIDRELGQGMSHRVWSSGPFDCFENIPVCFWACCCPALRWADTMDMQGFLGFWPAMGVWTVLNLLSFAGLGFVWLLAIGGVTYYRQKMRRSFNMEGQGEICSYCGDCCFYSCCTLCAVAQEARHVEFAAKVDHPCVKDQRPPEPQCTEESQAPLLAQMN
;
A
#
# COMPACT_ATOMS: atom_id res chain seq x y z
N MET A 1 -1.91 10.82 24.32
CA MET A 1 -1.36 11.28 23.03
C MET A 1 -2.33 10.89 21.94
N THR A 2 -2.95 11.88 21.28
CA THR A 2 -3.99 11.64 20.27
C THR A 2 -3.38 11.10 18.96
N PRO A 3 -4.03 10.17 18.26
CA PRO A 3 -3.55 9.62 16.99
C PRO A 3 -3.32 10.69 15.91
N ARG A 4 -3.93 11.87 16.05
CA ARG A 4 -3.70 13.05 15.20
C ARG A 4 -2.26 13.58 15.26
N LEU A 5 -1.61 13.60 16.43
CA LEU A 5 -0.26 14.16 16.55
C LEU A 5 0.83 13.22 15.98
N LEU A 6 0.63 11.90 16.09
CA LEU A 6 1.53 10.92 15.48
C LEU A 6 1.40 10.92 13.95
N LEU A 7 0.19 11.12 13.43
CA LEU A 7 -0.07 11.23 11.99
C LEU A 7 0.54 12.50 11.40
N ILE A 8 0.46 13.64 12.11
CA ILE A 8 1.11 14.90 11.68
C ILE A 8 2.63 14.72 11.63
N ALA A 9 3.24 14.05 12.63
CA ALA A 9 4.68 13.79 12.61
C ALA A 9 5.12 12.88 11.44
N CYS A 10 4.33 11.85 11.08
CA CYS A 10 4.62 11.00 9.91
C CYS A 10 4.39 11.72 8.57
N VAL A 11 3.39 12.60 8.48
CA VAL A 11 3.07 13.34 7.25
C VAL A 11 4.06 14.49 7.01
N SER A 12 4.51 15.18 8.06
CA SER A 12 5.55 16.21 7.97
C SER A 12 6.92 15.66 7.57
N PHE A 13 7.16 14.36 7.69
CA PHE A 13 8.37 13.70 7.19
C PHE A 13 8.26 13.30 5.70
N LEU A 14 7.05 13.35 5.11
CA LEU A 14 6.76 12.82 3.77
C LEU A 14 6.35 13.87 2.73
N LEU A 15 6.08 15.11 3.12
CA LEU A 15 5.77 16.21 2.20
C LEU A 15 6.79 17.33 2.38
N PRO A 16 7.67 17.61 1.39
CA PRO A 16 8.29 18.93 1.34
C PRO A 16 7.18 19.95 1.08
N ASP A 17 7.20 21.03 1.84
CA ASP A 17 6.22 22.13 1.74
C ASP A 17 6.17 22.65 0.29
N GLY A 18 5.03 22.45 -0.38
CA GLY A 18 4.67 23.18 -1.59
C GLY A 18 4.38 22.32 -2.82
N ALA A 19 3.14 21.84 -2.92
CA ALA A 19 2.44 21.66 -4.21
C ALA A 19 0.95 21.36 -3.97
N ALA A 20 0.20 22.36 -3.51
CA ALA A 20 -1.26 22.32 -3.61
C ALA A 20 -1.68 23.11 -4.86
N ALA A 21 -1.85 22.41 -5.98
CA ALA A 21 -2.68 22.91 -7.09
C ALA A 21 -3.97 22.08 -7.11
N PRO A 22 -5.16 22.70 -7.10
CA PRO A 22 -6.43 21.98 -7.09
C PRO A 22 -6.67 21.32 -8.45
N TYR A 23 -6.88 19.99 -8.46
CA TYR A 23 -7.39 19.28 -9.62
C TYR A 23 -8.89 19.57 -9.80
N PRO A 24 -9.37 19.83 -11.03
CA PRO A 24 -10.79 20.05 -11.27
C PRO A 24 -11.57 18.74 -11.14
N THR A 25 -12.56 18.75 -10.25
CA THR A 25 -13.58 17.73 -10.11
C THR A 25 -14.71 18.01 -11.09
N SER A 26 -14.88 17.18 -12.13
CA SER A 26 -16.15 17.03 -12.86
C SER A 26 -15.98 16.12 -14.08
N VAL A 27 -16.40 14.86 -13.97
CA VAL A 27 -16.95 14.14 -15.13
C VAL A 27 -18.36 13.72 -14.75
N ARG A 28 -19.31 14.62 -15.03
CA ARG A 28 -20.75 14.33 -15.08
C ARG A 28 -21.19 14.63 -16.51
N GLY A 29 -21.70 13.61 -17.20
CA GLY A 29 -21.85 13.60 -18.65
C GLY A 29 -22.88 14.58 -19.23
N ALA A 30 -22.64 15.00 -20.46
CA ALA A 30 -23.60 15.41 -21.48
C ALA A 30 -22.82 15.48 -22.82
N ARG A 31 -23.05 14.58 -23.77
CA ARG A 31 -24.07 14.67 -24.83
C ARG A 31 -23.71 15.71 -25.91
N ASP A 32 -23.51 15.19 -27.12
CA ASP A 32 -23.54 15.84 -28.43
C ASP A 32 -22.90 17.22 -28.59
N ARG A 33 -21.69 17.23 -29.19
CA ARG A 33 -21.35 18.31 -30.12
C ARG A 33 -20.43 17.82 -31.23
N HIS A 34 -21.02 17.79 -32.42
CA HIS A 34 -20.37 17.71 -33.71
C HIS A 34 -19.31 18.83 -33.81
N LEU A 35 -18.02 18.47 -33.91
CA LEU A 35 -16.96 19.41 -34.24
C LEU A 35 -16.12 18.83 -35.38
N ARG A 36 -16.59 19.21 -36.57
CA ARG A 36 -15.85 19.66 -37.75
C ARG A 36 -14.31 19.55 -37.63
N SER A 37 -13.77 18.72 -38.52
CA SER A 37 -12.41 18.81 -39.02
C SER A 37 -12.14 20.22 -39.54
N ASP A 38 -10.90 20.67 -39.39
CA ASP A 38 -10.28 21.87 -39.95
C ASP A 38 -9.99 22.93 -38.88
N ASP A 39 -8.74 23.41 -38.90
CA ASP A 39 -8.07 24.36 -38.01
C ASP A 39 -7.39 23.76 -36.77
N VAL A 40 -6.12 23.33 -36.91
CA VAL A 40 -4.96 23.94 -36.20
C VAL A 40 -3.70 23.60 -36.99
N ALA A 41 -3.20 24.61 -37.70
CA ALA A 41 -1.85 24.66 -38.26
C ALA A 41 -0.81 24.89 -37.16
N GLU A 42 0.41 24.46 -37.46
CA GLU A 42 1.72 24.93 -36.94
C GLU A 42 1.73 25.73 -35.64
N ASN A 43 2.33 25.15 -34.60
CA ASN A 43 3.20 25.96 -33.75
C ASN A 43 4.40 25.18 -33.21
N GLU A 44 5.55 25.70 -33.62
CA GLU A 44 6.92 25.63 -33.14
C GLU A 44 7.22 24.94 -31.79
N HIS A 45 8.26 24.11 -31.83
CA HIS A 45 9.39 24.06 -30.89
C HIS A 45 9.10 24.48 -29.43
N ALA A 46 8.53 23.57 -28.66
CA ALA A 46 8.76 23.55 -27.21
C ALA A 46 9.91 22.57 -26.93
N GLU A 47 11.09 23.11 -26.62
CA GLU A 47 12.17 22.36 -25.97
C GLU A 47 11.60 21.63 -24.75
N VAL A 48 11.67 20.30 -24.77
CA VAL A 48 11.46 19.47 -23.59
C VAL A 48 12.70 19.64 -22.73
N PRO A 49 12.63 20.27 -21.53
CA PRO A 49 13.76 20.25 -20.63
C PRO A 49 14.04 18.80 -20.24
N ASP A 50 15.28 18.39 -20.48
CA ASP A 50 15.85 17.08 -20.21
C ASP A 50 15.78 16.80 -18.70
N LEU A 51 14.66 16.23 -18.25
CA LEU A 51 14.44 15.84 -16.86
C LEU A 51 15.02 14.43 -16.61
N THR A 52 16.21 14.18 -17.14
CA THR A 52 16.97 12.97 -16.83
C THR A 52 17.69 13.10 -15.50
N ALA A 53 17.44 12.12 -14.63
CA ALA A 53 18.41 11.48 -13.76
C ALA A 53 18.88 12.13 -12.44
N HIS A 54 18.40 13.31 -12.02
CA HIS A 54 18.89 13.91 -10.76
C HIS A 54 17.99 13.83 -9.51
N ALA A 55 16.73 13.42 -9.62
CA ALA A 55 15.80 13.51 -8.48
C ALA A 55 15.65 12.23 -7.63
N PHE A 56 16.21 11.08 -8.04
CA PHE A 56 15.72 9.80 -7.52
C PHE A 56 16.54 9.12 -6.42
N ASN A 57 17.61 9.71 -5.89
CA ASN A 57 18.48 8.92 -4.99
C ASN A 57 19.22 9.63 -3.86
N HIS A 58 18.74 10.78 -3.35
CA HIS A 58 19.46 11.47 -2.25
C HIS A 58 18.63 11.93 -1.06
N SER A 59 17.30 11.80 -1.09
CA SER A 59 16.45 12.47 -0.09
C SER A 59 16.10 11.65 1.16
N TYR A 60 16.44 10.37 1.23
CA TYR A 60 16.12 9.54 2.41
C TYR A 60 17.33 9.14 3.27
N PHE A 61 18.56 9.38 2.80
CA PHE A 61 19.77 9.29 3.61
C PHE A 61 20.77 10.32 3.07
N PRO A 62 20.96 11.49 3.70
CA PRO A 62 22.24 12.17 3.54
C PRO A 62 23.31 11.15 3.91
N SER A 63 24.30 10.94 3.04
CA SER A 63 25.43 10.06 3.34
C SER A 63 25.93 10.44 4.74
N LEU A 64 25.78 9.53 5.71
CA LEU A 64 26.19 9.72 7.11
C LEU A 64 27.62 10.30 7.21
N VAL A 65 28.42 10.00 6.19
CA VAL A 65 29.80 10.42 5.93
C VAL A 65 29.98 11.93 5.77
N SER A 66 29.00 12.68 5.22
CA SER A 66 29.14 14.14 5.05
C SER A 66 28.79 14.93 6.30
N VAL A 67 28.13 14.31 7.28
CA VAL A 67 27.67 14.94 8.52
C VAL A 67 28.59 14.60 9.70
N LEU A 68 29.21 13.41 9.68
CA LEU A 68 30.03 12.90 10.78
C LEU A 68 31.53 13.02 10.48
N GLY A 69 32.30 13.50 11.45
CA GLY A 69 33.76 13.59 11.31
C GLY A 69 34.43 12.22 11.19
N PRO A 70 35.66 12.12 10.68
CA PRO A 70 36.35 10.84 10.44
C PRO A 70 36.51 9.94 11.69
N LYS A 71 36.53 10.53 12.89
CA LYS A 71 36.53 9.77 14.16
C LYS A 71 35.17 9.18 14.53
N GLU A 72 34.07 9.85 14.18
CA GLU A 72 32.72 9.31 14.39
C GLU A 72 32.43 8.16 13.41
N ILE A 73 32.98 8.22 12.19
CA ILE A 73 32.84 7.15 11.20
C ILE A 73 33.51 5.84 11.68
N SER A 74 34.69 5.92 12.31
CA SER A 74 35.35 4.73 12.88
C SER A 74 34.58 4.10 14.04
N ASP A 75 33.85 4.90 14.81
CA ASP A 75 33.06 4.41 15.95
C ASP A 75 31.72 3.79 15.49
N VAL A 76 31.14 4.31 14.40
CA VAL A 76 29.94 3.73 13.75
C VAL A 76 30.22 2.37 13.08
N THR A 77 31.45 2.14 12.62
CA THR A 77 31.83 0.91 11.91
C THR A 77 32.40 -0.19 12.82
N ASP A 78 32.64 0.08 14.10
CA ASP A 78 33.07 -0.96 15.05
C ASP A 78 31.91 -1.94 15.31
N PRO A 79 32.03 -3.23 14.93
CA PRO A 79 30.99 -4.24 15.17
C PRO A 79 30.69 -4.50 16.65
N LYS A 80 31.56 -4.05 17.57
CA LYS A 80 31.39 -4.09 19.02
C LYS A 80 31.04 -2.72 19.61
N GLY A 81 31.00 -1.68 18.78
CA GLY A 81 30.61 -0.34 19.19
C GLY A 81 29.18 -0.31 19.74
N PRO A 82 28.90 0.55 20.74
CA PRO A 82 27.59 0.63 21.36
C PRO A 82 26.48 0.94 20.35
N ILE A 83 26.76 1.73 19.32
CA ILE A 83 25.82 2.09 18.24
C ILE A 83 25.31 0.84 17.51
N GLN A 84 26.20 -0.07 17.12
CA GLN A 84 25.83 -1.31 16.43
C GLN A 84 25.03 -2.25 17.34
N VAL A 85 25.35 -2.29 18.64
CA VAL A 85 24.59 -3.06 19.63
C VAL A 85 23.17 -2.51 19.76
N TYR A 86 23.00 -1.18 19.92
CA TYR A 86 21.67 -0.55 19.99
C TYR A 86 20.87 -0.75 18.71
N ALA A 87 21.50 -0.66 17.54
CA ALA A 87 20.83 -0.92 16.26
C ALA A 87 20.29 -2.36 16.19
N ARG A 88 21.10 -3.37 16.56
CA ARG A 88 20.68 -4.78 16.57
C ARG A 88 19.58 -5.04 17.59
N VAL A 89 19.71 -4.52 18.81
CA VAL A 89 18.69 -4.68 19.86
C VAL A 89 17.39 -3.99 19.46
N GLY A 90 17.46 -2.74 18.97
CA GLY A 90 16.31 -2.00 18.50
C GLY A 90 15.59 -2.69 17.35
N PHE A 91 16.33 -3.32 16.43
CA PHE A 91 15.76 -4.09 15.33
C PHE A 91 15.10 -5.40 15.81
N LEU A 92 15.71 -6.13 16.74
CA LEU A 92 15.08 -7.32 17.33
C LEU A 92 13.79 -6.95 18.08
N LEU A 93 13.81 -5.85 18.83
CA LEU A 93 12.61 -5.32 19.48
C LEU A 93 11.54 -4.93 18.47
N SER A 94 11.89 -4.29 17.35
CA SER A 94 10.93 -3.93 16.31
C SER A 94 10.27 -5.16 15.66
N ILE A 95 11.02 -6.26 15.46
CA ILE A 95 10.46 -7.54 15.01
C ILE A 95 9.49 -8.10 16.04
N LEU A 96 9.88 -8.19 17.31
CA LEU A 96 9.02 -8.73 18.37
C LEU A 96 7.73 -7.92 18.51
N ILE A 97 7.84 -6.60 18.47
CA ILE A 97 6.70 -5.68 18.46
C ILE A 97 5.82 -5.96 17.23
N SER A 98 6.40 -6.03 16.03
CA SER A 98 5.64 -6.28 14.79
C SER A 98 4.89 -7.61 14.82
N VAL A 99 5.50 -8.67 15.34
CA VAL A 99 4.87 -9.99 15.50
C VAL A 99 3.75 -9.95 16.54
N ALA A 100 3.95 -9.29 17.67
CA ALA A 100 2.91 -9.12 18.69
C ALA A 100 1.72 -8.31 18.13
N PHE A 101 1.98 -7.19 17.46
CA PHE A 101 0.95 -6.38 16.80
C PHE A 101 0.22 -7.19 15.71
N ALA A 102 0.93 -8.02 14.94
CA ALA A 102 0.31 -8.88 13.95
C ALA A 102 -0.59 -9.96 14.56
N GLY A 103 -0.18 -10.57 15.67
CA GLY A 103 -1.03 -11.49 16.44
C GLY A 103 -2.31 -10.80 16.93
N CYS A 104 -2.17 -9.63 17.56
CA CYS A 104 -3.31 -8.82 18.02
C CYS A 104 -4.20 -8.36 16.87
N TYR A 105 -3.61 -7.96 15.75
CA TYR A 105 -4.35 -7.54 14.55
C TYR A 105 -5.16 -8.69 13.99
N ARG A 106 -4.57 -9.88 13.81
CA ARG A 106 -5.32 -11.04 13.32
C ARG A 106 -6.42 -11.48 14.26
N ALA A 107 -6.21 -11.37 15.58
CA ALA A 107 -7.22 -11.72 16.57
C ALA A 107 -8.40 -10.74 16.57
N THR A 108 -8.18 -9.48 16.24
CA THR A 108 -9.22 -8.44 16.22
C THR A 108 -9.83 -8.21 14.84
N LYS A 109 -9.16 -8.65 13.77
CA LYS A 109 -9.61 -8.42 12.42
C LYS A 109 -10.88 -9.21 12.11
N THR A 110 -11.92 -8.47 11.79
CA THR A 110 -13.17 -8.99 11.23
C THR A 110 -13.18 -8.85 9.72
N TRP A 111 -13.71 -9.86 9.03
CA TRP A 111 -13.98 -9.76 7.61
C TRP A 111 -15.13 -8.79 7.37
N PRO A 112 -15.08 -7.96 6.31
CA PRO A 112 -16.17 -7.05 6.01
C PRO A 112 -17.45 -7.82 5.67
N SER A 113 -18.58 -7.35 6.22
CA SER A 113 -19.91 -7.85 5.90
C SER A 113 -20.24 -7.63 4.43
N ILE A 114 -21.04 -8.53 3.85
CA ILE A 114 -21.47 -8.42 2.46
C ILE A 114 -22.49 -7.29 2.33
N ASP A 115 -22.22 -6.36 1.43
CA ASP A 115 -23.15 -5.32 1.01
C ASP A 115 -23.31 -5.41 -0.51
N ARG A 116 -24.43 -6.00 -0.94
CA ARG A 116 -24.73 -6.23 -2.36
C ARG A 116 -25.21 -4.97 -3.07
N GLU A 117 -25.71 -3.98 -2.33
CA GLU A 117 -26.19 -2.72 -2.91
C GLU A 117 -25.01 -1.85 -3.36
N LEU A 118 -23.92 -1.88 -2.57
CA LEU A 118 -22.68 -1.17 -2.87
C LEU A 118 -22.02 -1.60 -4.20
N GLY A 119 -22.27 -2.84 -4.65
CA GLY A 119 -21.71 -3.40 -5.87
C GLY A 119 -22.39 -2.97 -7.18
N GLN A 120 -23.58 -2.34 -7.12
CA GLN A 120 -24.43 -2.14 -8.31
C GLN A 120 -24.03 -0.98 -9.24
N GLY A 121 -22.84 -0.41 -9.11
CA GLY A 121 -22.43 0.72 -9.96
C GLY A 121 -20.93 0.99 -10.10
N MET A 122 -20.06 0.18 -9.50
CA MET A 122 -18.61 0.40 -9.55
C MET A 122 -17.90 -0.70 -10.36
N SER A 123 -17.09 -0.28 -11.33
CA SER A 123 -16.25 -1.19 -12.10
C SER A 123 -15.06 -1.62 -11.25
N HIS A 124 -14.94 -2.92 -10.97
CA HIS A 124 -13.76 -3.51 -10.32
C HIS A 124 -12.54 -3.61 -11.24
N ARG A 125 -12.70 -3.25 -12.52
CA ARG A 125 -11.62 -3.25 -13.53
C ARG A 125 -10.70 -2.03 -13.41
N VAL A 126 -10.99 -1.13 -12.48
CA VAL A 126 -10.19 0.05 -12.16
C VAL A 126 -9.94 0.07 -10.65
N TRP A 127 -8.80 0.62 -10.23
CA TRP A 127 -8.53 0.86 -8.81
C TRP A 127 -9.65 1.68 -8.17
N SER A 128 -10.10 1.27 -6.98
CA SER A 128 -11.24 1.88 -6.29
C SER A 128 -10.96 3.28 -5.75
N SER A 129 -9.70 3.68 -5.72
CA SER A 129 -9.22 4.97 -5.21
C SER A 129 -7.99 5.40 -6.00
N GLY A 130 -7.72 6.70 -6.07
CA GLY A 130 -6.52 7.23 -6.73
C GLY A 130 -5.22 6.89 -6.00
N PRO A 131 -4.07 7.09 -6.66
CA PRO A 131 -2.74 6.74 -6.14
C PRO A 131 -2.34 7.53 -4.89
N PHE A 132 -2.86 8.74 -4.69
CA PHE A 132 -2.51 9.60 -3.55
C PHE A 132 -3.69 9.88 -2.62
N ASP A 133 -4.79 9.14 -2.75
CA ASP A 133 -5.99 9.31 -1.91
C ASP A 133 -5.85 8.64 -0.54
N CYS A 134 -4.65 8.62 0.02
CA CYS A 134 -4.31 7.87 1.23
C CYS A 134 -5.09 8.41 2.44
N PHE A 135 -5.50 9.68 2.43
CA PHE A 135 -6.25 10.31 3.51
C PHE A 135 -7.76 10.01 3.52
N GLU A 136 -8.30 9.39 2.48
CA GLU A 136 -9.74 9.10 2.37
C GLU A 136 -10.20 8.06 3.41
N ASN A 137 -9.34 7.09 3.74
CA ASN A 137 -9.56 6.11 4.80
C ASN A 137 -8.42 6.14 5.82
N ILE A 138 -8.57 7.02 6.81
CA ILE A 138 -7.58 7.21 7.89
C ILE A 138 -7.18 5.88 8.57
N PRO A 139 -8.09 4.94 8.89
CA PRO A 139 -7.68 3.68 9.50
C PRO A 139 -6.75 2.85 8.61
N VAL A 140 -7.04 2.77 7.31
CA VAL A 140 -6.22 2.01 6.36
C VAL A 140 -4.86 2.69 6.17
N CYS A 141 -4.85 4.02 6.05
CA CYS A 141 -3.63 4.81 5.96
C CYS A 141 -2.75 4.66 7.20
N PHE A 142 -3.35 4.70 8.39
CA PHE A 142 -2.64 4.50 9.64
C PHE A 142 -1.93 3.15 9.67
N TRP A 143 -2.63 2.06 9.34
CA TRP A 143 -2.01 0.73 9.30
C TRP A 143 -0.98 0.59 8.18
N ALA A 144 -1.21 1.18 7.01
CA ALA A 144 -0.24 1.19 5.92
C ALA A 144 1.04 1.96 6.30
N CYS A 145 0.92 3.08 7.01
CA CYS A 145 2.06 3.90 7.45
C CYS A 145 2.79 3.31 8.66
N CYS A 146 2.06 2.81 9.67
CA CYS A 146 2.66 2.29 10.89
C CYS A 146 3.18 0.86 10.73
N CYS A 147 2.50 0.02 9.94
CA CYS A 147 2.82 -1.39 9.78
C CYS A 147 2.56 -1.87 8.33
N PRO A 148 3.31 -1.37 7.33
CA PRO A 148 3.10 -1.73 5.92
C PRO A 148 3.24 -3.24 5.67
N ALA A 149 4.18 -3.91 6.35
CA ALA A 149 4.39 -5.35 6.25
C ALA A 149 3.13 -6.15 6.62
N LEU A 150 2.51 -5.78 7.74
CA LEU A 150 1.29 -6.41 8.25
C LEU A 150 0.13 -6.14 7.30
N ARG A 151 -0.01 -4.90 6.83
CA ARG A 151 -1.12 -4.52 5.96
C ARG A 151 -1.02 -5.15 4.56
N TRP A 152 0.18 -5.21 4.00
CA TRP A 152 0.42 -5.89 2.74
C TRP A 152 0.20 -7.40 2.87
N ALA A 153 0.72 -8.03 3.94
CA ALA A 153 0.52 -9.46 4.20
C ALA A 153 -0.96 -9.84 4.32
N ASP A 154 -1.73 -9.02 5.02
CA ASP A 154 -3.17 -9.14 5.15
C ASP A 154 -3.90 -9.02 3.79
N THR A 155 -3.45 -8.10 2.93
CA THR A 155 -4.01 -7.95 1.58
C THR A 155 -3.72 -9.19 0.72
N MET A 156 -2.50 -9.74 0.80
CA MET A 156 -2.14 -10.98 0.09
C MET A 156 -2.93 -12.20 0.58
N ASP A 157 -3.20 -12.28 1.90
CA ASP A 157 -3.99 -13.34 2.53
C ASP A 157 -5.45 -13.26 2.07
N MET A 158 -6.05 -12.06 2.08
CA MET A 158 -7.41 -11.83 1.62
C MET A 158 -7.61 -12.16 0.13
N GLN A 159 -6.58 -12.02 -0.69
CA GLN A 159 -6.61 -12.42 -2.10
C GLN A 159 -6.25 -13.89 -2.35
N GLY A 160 -5.74 -14.59 -1.34
CA GLY A 160 -5.28 -15.98 -1.50
C GLY A 160 -3.99 -16.11 -2.30
N PHE A 161 -3.18 -15.06 -2.41
CA PHE A 161 -1.91 -15.10 -3.14
C PHE A 161 -0.77 -15.66 -2.30
N LEU A 162 -0.70 -15.23 -1.04
CA LEU A 162 0.24 -15.71 -0.03
C LEU A 162 -0.50 -15.73 1.30
N GLY A 163 -0.26 -16.75 2.12
CA GLY A 163 -0.75 -16.73 3.49
C GLY A 163 -0.16 -15.55 4.28
N PHE A 164 -0.89 -15.08 5.29
CA PHE A 164 -0.48 -13.94 6.11
C PHE A 164 0.96 -14.04 6.66
N TRP A 165 1.31 -15.14 7.33
CA TRP A 165 2.62 -15.28 7.97
C TRP A 165 3.78 -15.37 6.96
N PRO A 166 3.69 -16.17 5.87
CA PRO A 166 4.68 -16.12 4.79
C PRO A 166 4.83 -14.74 4.17
N ALA A 167 3.73 -14.03 3.87
CA ALA A 167 3.79 -12.71 3.25
C ALA A 167 4.48 -11.69 4.17
N MET A 168 4.16 -11.70 5.46
CA MET A 168 4.82 -10.86 6.46
C MET A 168 6.31 -11.22 6.56
N GLY A 169 6.65 -12.51 6.63
CA GLY A 169 8.03 -12.99 6.70
C GLY A 169 8.87 -12.54 5.50
N VAL A 170 8.34 -12.63 4.29
CA VAL A 170 9.00 -12.14 3.07
C VAL A 170 9.29 -10.64 3.18
N TRP A 171 8.31 -9.84 3.58
CA TRP A 171 8.51 -8.40 3.75
C TRP A 171 9.58 -8.09 4.81
N THR A 172 9.54 -8.77 5.96
CA THR A 172 10.50 -8.58 7.06
C THR A 172 11.92 -9.00 6.64
N VAL A 173 12.08 -10.13 5.94
CA VAL A 173 13.39 -10.60 5.46
C VAL A 173 13.96 -9.63 4.42
N LEU A 174 13.14 -9.15 3.48
CA LEU A 174 13.60 -8.17 2.50
C LEU A 174 14.04 -6.85 3.16
N ASN A 175 13.33 -6.39 4.19
CA ASN A 175 13.75 -5.22 4.97
C ASN A 175 15.08 -5.49 5.70
N LEU A 176 15.22 -6.66 6.35
CA LEU A 176 16.47 -7.04 7.03
C LEU A 176 17.67 -7.04 6.07
N LEU A 177 17.52 -7.65 4.90
CA LEU A 177 18.56 -7.71 3.90
C LEU A 177 18.88 -6.33 3.32
N SER A 178 17.88 -5.44 3.20
CA SER A 178 18.09 -4.05 2.81
C SER A 178 18.91 -3.28 3.86
N PHE A 179 18.61 -3.45 5.16
CA PHE A 179 19.40 -2.84 6.25
C PHE A 179 20.83 -3.38 6.35
N ALA A 180 21.07 -4.62 5.91
CA ALA A 180 22.41 -5.21 5.83
C ALA A 180 23.30 -4.57 4.74
N GLY A 181 22.81 -3.55 4.02
CA GLY A 181 23.59 -2.81 3.01
C GLY A 181 23.58 -3.47 1.62
N LEU A 182 22.72 -4.48 1.40
CA LEU A 182 22.58 -5.12 0.10
C LEU A 182 21.64 -4.28 -0.78
N GLY A 183 22.14 -3.21 -1.37
CA GLY A 183 21.33 -2.24 -2.14
C GLY A 183 20.49 -2.84 -3.28
N PHE A 184 20.89 -3.98 -3.84
CA PHE A 184 20.10 -4.70 -4.86
C PHE A 184 18.82 -5.33 -4.32
N VAL A 185 18.70 -5.54 -3.01
CA VAL A 185 17.52 -6.13 -2.36
C VAL A 185 16.30 -5.24 -2.52
N TRP A 186 16.50 -3.92 -2.57
CA TRP A 186 15.43 -2.98 -2.86
C TRP A 186 14.82 -3.20 -4.25
N LEU A 187 15.64 -3.51 -5.27
CA LEU A 187 15.15 -3.85 -6.61
C LEU A 187 14.33 -5.15 -6.60
N LEU A 188 14.76 -6.14 -5.81
CA LEU A 188 14.00 -7.38 -5.62
C LEU A 188 12.67 -7.12 -4.90
N ALA A 189 12.67 -6.26 -3.88
CA ALA A 189 11.47 -5.88 -3.15
C ALA A 189 10.46 -5.17 -4.08
N ILE A 190 10.91 -4.17 -4.84
CA ILE A 190 10.06 -3.46 -5.81
C ILE A 190 9.56 -4.40 -6.91
N GLY A 191 10.43 -5.25 -7.46
CA GLY A 191 10.03 -6.25 -8.45
C GLY A 191 8.96 -7.20 -7.89
N GLY A 192 9.12 -7.64 -6.64
CA GLY A 192 8.16 -8.52 -5.95
C GLY A 192 6.80 -7.86 -5.74
N VAL A 193 6.77 -6.65 -5.14
CA VAL A 193 5.50 -5.95 -4.90
C VAL A 193 4.82 -5.55 -6.22
N THR A 194 5.59 -5.15 -7.24
CA THR A 194 5.07 -4.86 -8.59
C THR A 194 4.50 -6.13 -9.23
N TYR A 195 5.16 -7.27 -9.09
CA TYR A 195 4.65 -8.56 -9.57
C TYR A 195 3.32 -8.92 -8.91
N TYR A 196 3.21 -8.83 -7.59
CA TYR A 196 1.96 -9.12 -6.88
C TYR A 196 0.86 -8.14 -7.25
N ARG A 197 1.18 -6.85 -7.40
CA ARG A 197 0.24 -5.85 -7.88
C ARG A 197 -0.28 -6.12 -9.29
N GLN A 198 0.59 -6.55 -10.19
CA GLN A 198 0.19 -6.99 -11.53
C GLN A 198 -0.65 -8.26 -11.49
N LYS A 199 -0.35 -9.18 -10.57
CA LYS A 199 -1.18 -10.35 -10.30
C LYS A 199 -2.57 -9.95 -9.81
N MET A 200 -2.70 -8.88 -9.00
CA MET A 200 -4.01 -8.32 -8.61
C MET A 200 -4.77 -7.76 -9.81
N ARG A 201 -4.11 -6.94 -10.64
CA ARG A 201 -4.72 -6.40 -11.85
C ARG A 201 -5.31 -7.53 -12.72
N ARG A 202 -4.57 -8.64 -12.84
CA ARG A 202 -5.02 -9.87 -13.52
C ARG A 202 -6.23 -10.53 -12.86
N SER A 203 -6.25 -10.66 -11.53
CA SER A 203 -7.40 -11.27 -10.83
C SER A 203 -8.69 -10.44 -10.93
N PHE A 204 -8.55 -9.13 -11.09
CA PHE A 204 -9.66 -8.19 -11.26
C PHE A 204 -9.99 -7.88 -12.73
N ASN A 205 -9.25 -8.46 -13.68
CA ASN A 205 -9.37 -8.19 -15.11
C ASN A 205 -9.31 -6.69 -15.45
N MET A 206 -8.34 -5.99 -14.84
CA MET A 206 -8.13 -4.56 -15.03
C MET A 206 -7.52 -4.23 -16.40
N GLU A 207 -7.84 -3.05 -16.90
CA GLU A 207 -7.26 -2.54 -18.15
C GLU A 207 -5.74 -2.31 -17.99
N GLY A 208 -4.98 -2.58 -19.06
CA GLY A 208 -3.52 -2.47 -19.06
C GLY A 208 -2.77 -3.59 -18.32
N GLN A 209 -3.45 -4.63 -17.82
CA GLN A 209 -2.79 -5.77 -17.17
C GLN A 209 -1.80 -6.45 -18.13
N GLY A 210 -0.55 -6.65 -17.71
CA GLY A 210 0.45 -7.29 -18.57
C GLY A 210 1.19 -6.34 -19.53
N GLU A 211 0.76 -5.07 -19.65
CA GLU A 211 1.43 -4.08 -20.50
C GLU A 211 2.66 -3.48 -19.81
N ILE A 212 3.72 -3.23 -20.58
CA ILE A 212 4.97 -2.64 -20.08
C ILE A 212 4.71 -1.29 -19.38
N CYS A 213 3.85 -0.45 -19.95
CA CYS A 213 3.47 0.83 -19.35
C CYS A 213 2.84 0.65 -17.96
N SER A 214 2.03 -0.39 -17.77
CA SER A 214 1.43 -0.68 -16.46
C SER A 214 2.47 -1.19 -15.46
N TYR A 215 3.43 -2.02 -15.88
CA TYR A 215 4.53 -2.46 -15.01
C TYR A 215 5.40 -1.27 -14.59
N CYS A 216 5.79 -0.41 -15.54
CA CYS A 216 6.58 0.79 -15.26
C CYS A 216 5.82 1.76 -14.34
N GLY A 217 4.53 1.96 -14.57
CA GLY A 217 3.68 2.80 -13.73
C GLY A 217 3.56 2.27 -12.30
N ASP A 218 3.37 0.96 -12.12
CA ASP A 218 3.31 0.34 -10.80
C ASP A 218 4.66 0.35 -10.08
N CYS A 219 5.76 0.10 -10.82
CA CYS A 219 7.11 0.19 -10.30
C CYS A 219 7.43 1.62 -9.82
N CYS A 220 7.10 2.63 -10.64
CA CYS A 220 7.27 4.05 -10.30
C CYS A 220 6.41 4.42 -9.09
N PHE A 221 5.15 3.98 -9.05
CA PHE A 221 4.26 4.26 -7.94
C PHE A 221 4.76 3.67 -6.61
N TYR A 222 5.21 2.41 -6.62
CA TYR A 222 5.83 1.80 -5.45
C TYR A 222 7.14 2.48 -5.03
N SER A 223 7.94 2.94 -6.00
CA SER A 223 9.18 3.67 -5.74
C SER A 223 8.92 5.05 -5.15
N CYS A 224 7.89 5.76 -5.61
CA CYS A 224 7.53 7.09 -5.15
C CYS A 224 6.84 7.05 -3.78
N CYS A 225 5.90 6.12 -3.58
CA CYS A 225 5.14 6.03 -2.33
C CYS A 225 4.60 4.61 -2.09
N THR A 226 5.44 3.75 -1.51
CA THR A 226 5.05 2.38 -1.13
C THR A 226 3.83 2.34 -0.20
N LEU A 227 3.72 3.28 0.76
CA LEU A 227 2.64 3.29 1.75
C LEU A 227 1.28 3.53 1.08
N CYS A 228 1.24 4.44 0.10
CA CYS A 228 0.05 4.72 -0.66
C CYS A 228 -0.34 3.57 -1.60
N ALA A 229 0.64 2.89 -2.20
CA ALA A 229 0.40 1.69 -2.98
C ALA A 229 -0.24 0.57 -2.14
N VAL A 230 0.33 0.28 -0.97
CA VAL A 230 -0.21 -0.71 -0.02
C VAL A 230 -1.61 -0.31 0.47
N ALA A 231 -1.84 0.97 0.78
CA ALA A 231 -3.15 1.45 1.20
C ALA A 231 -4.20 1.35 0.08
N GLN A 232 -3.84 1.65 -1.17
CA GLN A 232 -4.72 1.54 -2.33
C GLN A 232 -5.11 0.09 -2.59
N GLU A 233 -4.14 -0.83 -2.55
CA GLU A 233 -4.38 -2.27 -2.75
C GLU A 233 -5.34 -2.81 -1.69
N ALA A 234 -5.07 -2.49 -0.43
CA ALA A 234 -5.87 -2.99 0.66
C ALA A 234 -7.31 -2.47 0.63
N ARG A 235 -7.51 -1.20 0.27
CA ARG A 235 -8.87 -0.64 0.03
C ARG A 235 -9.59 -1.38 -1.09
N HIS A 236 -8.90 -1.66 -2.18
CA HIS A 236 -9.49 -2.32 -3.33
C HIS A 236 -9.92 -3.76 -3.00
N VAL A 237 -9.07 -4.50 -2.28
CA VAL A 237 -9.36 -5.87 -1.83
C VAL A 237 -10.47 -5.90 -0.79
N GLU A 238 -10.49 -4.97 0.17
CA GLU A 238 -11.59 -4.86 1.14
C GLU A 238 -12.91 -4.49 0.47
N PHE A 239 -12.88 -3.61 -0.52
CA PHE A 239 -14.04 -3.28 -1.32
C PHE A 239 -14.55 -4.51 -2.09
N ALA A 240 -13.66 -5.26 -2.73
CA ALA A 240 -13.98 -6.52 -3.39
C ALA A 240 -14.60 -7.54 -2.42
N ALA A 241 -14.13 -7.59 -1.16
CA ALA A 241 -14.70 -8.47 -0.16
C ALA A 241 -16.11 -8.03 0.26
N LYS A 242 -16.36 -6.72 0.42
CA LYS A 242 -17.70 -6.18 0.71
C LYS A 242 -18.73 -6.55 -0.35
N VAL A 243 -18.36 -6.53 -1.62
CA VAL A 243 -19.30 -6.86 -2.72
C VAL A 243 -19.35 -8.35 -3.07
N ASP A 244 -18.67 -9.20 -2.30
CA ASP A 244 -18.60 -10.65 -2.54
C ASP A 244 -17.98 -11.03 -3.91
N HIS A 245 -16.91 -10.34 -4.30
CA HIS A 245 -16.29 -10.52 -5.61
C HIS A 245 -15.62 -11.92 -5.75
N PRO A 246 -15.72 -12.58 -6.92
CA PRO A 246 -15.20 -13.94 -7.13
C PRO A 246 -13.71 -14.15 -6.82
N CYS A 247 -12.90 -13.10 -6.89
CA CYS A 247 -11.46 -13.19 -6.63
C CYS A 247 -11.06 -13.22 -5.15
N VAL A 248 -12.00 -12.94 -4.23
CA VAL A 248 -11.76 -12.93 -2.78
C VAL A 248 -12.75 -13.80 -2.01
N LYS A 249 -13.89 -14.17 -2.62
CA LYS A 249 -14.95 -14.94 -1.96
C LYS A 249 -14.45 -16.24 -1.32
N ASP A 250 -13.51 -16.93 -1.98
CA ASP A 250 -13.03 -18.25 -1.54
C ASP A 250 -12.14 -18.16 -0.28
N GLN A 251 -11.65 -16.96 0.05
CA GLN A 251 -10.84 -16.71 1.25
C GLN A 251 -11.68 -16.28 2.45
N ARG A 252 -12.97 -15.98 2.25
CA ARG A 252 -13.86 -15.58 3.35
C ARG A 252 -14.03 -16.78 4.31
N PRO A 253 -13.85 -16.60 5.63
CA PRO A 253 -14.13 -17.66 6.59
C PRO A 253 -15.62 -18.02 6.55
N PRO A 254 -15.97 -19.31 6.76
CA PRO A 254 -17.37 -19.71 6.80
C PRO A 254 -18.08 -18.88 7.87
N GLU A 255 -19.21 -18.29 7.49
CA GLU A 255 -20.05 -17.55 8.43
C GLU A 255 -20.42 -18.52 9.57
N PRO A 256 -20.27 -18.13 10.84
CA PRO A 256 -20.73 -18.96 11.93
C PRO A 256 -22.22 -19.21 11.70
N GLN A 257 -22.56 -20.45 11.32
CA GLN A 257 -23.94 -20.84 11.13
C GLN A 257 -24.66 -20.51 12.42
N CYS A 258 -25.62 -19.60 12.37
CA CYS A 258 -26.55 -19.41 13.47
C CYS A 258 -27.33 -20.72 13.54
N THR A 259 -26.86 -21.66 14.35
CA THR A 259 -27.56 -22.93 14.57
C THR A 259 -28.97 -22.57 15.03
N GLU A 260 -29.98 -22.99 14.25
CA GLU A 260 -31.42 -22.82 14.54
C GLU A 260 -31.79 -23.22 15.99
N GLU A 261 -30.95 -24.02 16.65
CA GLU A 261 -31.03 -24.40 18.05
C GLU A 261 -31.09 -23.21 19.04
N SER A 262 -30.54 -22.04 18.69
CA SER A 262 -30.68 -20.82 19.51
C SER A 262 -32.03 -20.10 19.32
N GLN A 263 -32.77 -20.37 18.24
CA GLN A 263 -34.08 -19.75 17.96
C GLN A 263 -35.25 -20.63 18.41
N ALA A 264 -35.03 -21.92 18.63
CA ALA A 264 -36.02 -22.87 19.15
C ALA A 264 -36.73 -22.43 20.45
N PRO A 265 -36.04 -21.90 21.49
CA PRO A 265 -36.74 -21.47 22.71
C PRO A 265 -37.57 -20.19 22.51
N LEU A 266 -37.26 -19.37 21.50
CA LEU A 266 -37.99 -18.12 21.22
C LEU A 266 -39.28 -18.39 20.43
N LEU A 267 -39.26 -19.34 19.48
CA LEU A 267 -40.46 -19.78 18.76
C LEU A 267 -41.40 -20.62 19.64
N ALA A 268 -40.86 -21.35 20.62
CA ALA A 268 -41.67 -22.11 21.60
C ALA A 268 -42.39 -21.22 22.64
N GLN A 269 -41.99 -19.95 22.78
CA GLN A 269 -42.64 -18.98 23.67
C GLN A 269 -43.68 -18.10 22.94
N MET A 270 -43.81 -18.25 21.63
CA MET A 270 -44.76 -17.51 20.79
C MET A 270 -45.97 -18.35 20.34
N ASN A 271 -46.03 -19.63 20.73
CA ASN A 271 -47.19 -20.54 20.60
C ASN A 271 -47.73 -20.92 21.98
#